data_AF-A0A1F7RD84-F1
#
_entry.id   AF-A0A1F7RD84-F1
#
_cell.length_a   1.000
_cell.length_b   1.000
_cell.length_c   1.000
_cell.angle_alpha   90.00
_cell.angle_beta   90.00
_cell.angle_gamma   90.00
#
_symmetry.space_group_name_H-M   'P 1'
#
loop_
_entity.id
_entity.type
_entity.pdbx_description
1 polymer ?
#
loop_
_entity_poly.entity_id
_entity_poly.type
_entity_poly.pdbx_seq_one_letter_code
_entity_poly.pdbx_strand_id
1 'polypeptide(L)'
;MTEEVKRWLIKAIEDFNIAKHELTFPKKEISTGPVCFHAQQLVEKLFKAYLVLNKIDFGKTHDLEHLLKLCSELDSEFKDLDVGNLTNYAVEVRYPDEFYIPS
;
A
#
# COMPACT_ATOMS: atom_id res chain seq x y z
N MET A 1 21.98 -0.38 -1.45
CA MET A 1 20.59 -0.07 -1.85
C MET A 1 20.63 0.62 -3.21
N THR A 2 19.92 0.08 -4.21
CA THR A 2 19.92 0.61 -5.59
C THR A 2 19.05 1.87 -5.71
N GLU A 3 19.26 2.67 -6.76
CA GLU A 3 18.42 3.85 -7.03
C GLU A 3 16.96 3.50 -7.27
N GLU A 4 16.68 2.31 -7.81
CA GLU A 4 15.31 1.84 -8.01
C GLU A 4 14.59 1.57 -6.68
N VAL A 5 15.25 0.90 -5.72
CA VAL A 5 14.69 0.70 -4.38
C VAL A 5 14.43 2.06 -3.71
N LYS A 6 15.36 3.02 -3.81
CA LYS A 6 15.17 4.36 -3.26
C LYS A 6 13.93 5.05 -3.84
N ARG A 7 13.69 4.94 -5.14
CA ARG A 7 12.49 5.53 -5.77
C ARG A 7 11.20 4.95 -5.22
N TRP A 8 11.14 3.63 -5.01
CA TRP A 8 9.98 3.00 -4.36
C TRP A 8 9.77 3.50 -2.93
N LEU A 9 10.85 3.58 -2.13
CA LEU A 9 10.78 4.07 -0.76
C LEU A 9 10.35 5.53 -0.67
N ILE A 10 10.85 6.39 -1.56
CA ILE A 10 10.42 7.80 -1.64
C ILE A 10 8.92 7.88 -1.89
N LYS A 11 8.40 7.11 -2.86
CA LYS A 11 6.96 7.08 -3.16
C LYS A 11 6.13 6.52 -2.01
N ALA A 12 6.60 5.47 -1.33
CA ALA A 12 5.95 4.94 -0.14
C ALA A 12 5.84 6.02 0.96
N ILE A 13 6.92 6.78 1.19
CA ILE A 13 6.94 7.86 2.20
C ILE A 13 6.01 9.01 1.80
N GLU A 14 5.88 9.34 0.51
CA GLU A 14 4.89 10.32 0.04
C GLU A 14 3.47 9.90 0.41
N ASP A 15 3.07 8.64 0.16
CA ASP A 15 1.75 8.13 0.54
C ASP A 15 1.51 8.18 2.06
N PHE A 16 2.52 7.77 2.84
CA PHE A 16 2.44 7.83 4.30
C PHE A 16 2.21 9.27 4.79
N ASN A 17 2.93 10.24 4.23
CA ASN A 17 2.81 11.64 4.63
C ASN A 17 1.44 12.21 4.28
N ILE A 18 0.88 11.86 3.12
CA ILE A 18 -0.46 12.29 2.72
C ILE A 18 -1.51 11.72 3.67
N ALA A 19 -1.51 10.41 3.90
CA ALA A 19 -2.44 9.76 4.82
C ALA A 19 -2.32 10.36 6.24
N LYS A 20 -1.09 10.54 6.73
CA LYS A 20 -0.82 11.12 8.04
C LYS A 20 -1.33 12.55 8.15
N HIS A 21 -1.17 13.37 7.11
CA HIS A 21 -1.64 14.75 7.11
C HIS A 21 -3.17 14.83 7.14
N GLU A 22 -3.86 14.00 6.35
CA GLU A 22 -5.32 13.93 6.36
C GLU A 22 -5.88 13.52 7.74
N LEU A 23 -5.19 12.62 8.43
CA LEU A 23 -5.55 12.20 9.79
C LEU A 23 -5.35 13.28 10.87
N THR A 24 -4.78 14.44 10.53
CA THR A 24 -4.68 15.58 11.46
C THR A 24 -5.96 16.41 11.55
N PHE A 25 -6.87 16.26 10.59
CA PHE A 25 -8.16 16.95 10.60
C PHE A 25 -9.08 16.42 11.70
N PRO A 26 -10.05 17.22 12.18
CA PRO A 26 -11.09 16.73 13.07
C PRO A 26 -11.81 15.52 12.45
N LYS A 27 -12.20 14.53 13.27
CA LYS A 27 -12.77 13.25 12.78
C LYS A 27 -13.91 13.39 11.75
N LYS A 28 -14.73 14.45 11.85
CA LYS A 28 -15.85 14.70 10.94
C LYS A 28 -15.43 15.23 9.55
N GLU A 29 -14.19 15.64 9.40
CA GLU A 29 -13.62 16.25 8.20
C GLU A 29 -12.59 15.35 7.51
N ILE A 30 -12.22 14.23 8.12
CA ILE A 30 -11.26 13.26 7.56
C ILE A 30 -11.87 12.61 6.31
N SER A 31 -11.17 12.71 5.19
CA SER A 31 -11.45 11.96 3.97
C SER A 31 -10.89 10.53 4.10
N THR A 32 -11.65 9.64 4.73
CA THR A 32 -11.22 8.27 5.04
C THR A 32 -10.92 7.42 3.80
N GLY A 33 -11.67 7.61 2.71
CA GLY A 33 -11.39 6.96 1.42
C GLY A 33 -9.96 7.20 0.95
N PRO A 34 -9.54 8.47 0.74
CA PRO A 34 -8.15 8.82 0.45
C PRO A 34 -7.12 8.28 1.45
N VAL A 35 -7.42 8.30 2.75
CA VAL A 35 -6.53 7.70 3.77
C VAL A 35 -6.32 6.21 3.51
N CYS A 36 -7.38 5.44 3.28
CA CYS A 36 -7.32 4.02 2.99
C CYS A 36 -6.58 3.74 1.67
N PHE A 37 -6.81 4.54 0.63
CA PHE A 37 -6.08 4.45 -0.64
C PHE A 37 -4.57 4.64 -0.44
N HIS A 38 -4.15 5.70 0.26
CA HIS A 38 -2.73 5.95 0.53
C HIS A 38 -2.11 4.89 1.46
N ALA A 39 -2.87 4.33 2.40
CA ALA A 39 -2.42 3.21 3.23
C ALA A 39 -2.16 1.95 2.39
N GLN A 40 -3.06 1.59 1.48
CA GLN A 40 -2.85 0.49 0.52
C GLN A 40 -1.59 0.74 -0.31
N GLN A 41 -1.45 1.96 -0.84
CA GLN A 41 -0.36 2.32 -1.72
C GLN A 41 1.00 2.32 -1.01
N LEU A 42 1.05 2.75 0.26
CA LEU A 42 2.23 2.65 1.11
C LEU A 42 2.70 1.20 1.21
N VAL A 43 1.82 0.28 1.59
CA VAL A 43 2.16 -1.15 1.77
C VAL A 43 2.61 -1.78 0.45
N GLU A 44 1.89 -1.52 -0.65
CA GLU A 44 2.25 -2.02 -1.98
C GLU A 44 3.67 -1.62 -2.38
N LYS A 45 4.01 -0.34 -2.18
CA LYS A 45 5.32 0.20 -2.57
C LYS A 45 6.44 -0.32 -1.68
N LEU A 46 6.18 -0.58 -0.40
CA LEU A 46 7.15 -1.22 0.50
C LEU A 46 7.44 -2.67 0.09
N PHE A 47 6.41 -3.47 -0.24
CA PHE A 47 6.63 -4.83 -0.75
C PHE A 47 7.39 -4.81 -2.08
N LYS A 48 7.03 -3.94 -3.02
CA LYS A 48 7.77 -3.79 -4.28
C LYS A 48 9.22 -3.36 -4.03
N ALA A 49 9.49 -2.44 -3.11
CA ALA A 49 10.85 -2.06 -2.73
C ALA A 49 11.67 -3.26 -2.23
N TYR A 50 11.06 -4.10 -1.37
CA TYR A 50 11.67 -5.32 -0.84
C TYR A 50 11.95 -6.36 -1.95
N LEU A 51 11.00 -6.59 -2.85
CA LEU A 51 11.18 -7.52 -3.98
C LEU A 51 12.26 -7.04 -4.96
N VAL A 52 12.29 -5.74 -5.29
CA VAL A 52 13.37 -5.15 -6.12
C VAL A 52 14.72 -5.28 -5.45
N LEU A 53 14.82 -5.07 -4.13
CA LEU A 53 16.05 -5.24 -3.38
C LEU A 53 16.60 -6.67 -3.51
N ASN A 54 15.70 -7.66 -3.58
CA ASN A 54 16.01 -9.07 -3.76
C ASN A 54 16.02 -9.53 -5.23
N LYS A 55 15.89 -8.61 -6.20
CA LYS A 55 15.87 -8.88 -7.65
C LYS A 55 14.76 -9.84 -8.10
N ILE A 56 13.62 -9.81 -7.41
CA ILE A 56 12.42 -10.57 -7.78
C ILE A 56 11.52 -9.69 -8.65
N ASP A 57 11.13 -10.22 -9.82
CA ASP A 57 10.09 -9.62 -10.65
C ASP A 57 8.70 -10.01 -10.11
N PHE A 58 7.80 -9.05 -10.08
CA PHE A 58 6.44 -9.17 -9.57
C PHE A 58 5.37 -8.76 -10.60
N GLY A 59 5.79 -8.37 -11.83
CA GLY A 59 4.87 -7.95 -12.89
C GLY A 59 4.06 -6.68 -12.56
N LYS A 60 3.01 -6.43 -13.36
CA LYS A 60 2.07 -5.32 -13.12
C LYS A 60 0.88 -5.81 -12.30
N THR A 61 0.91 -5.57 -10.99
CA THR A 61 -0.16 -5.94 -10.06
C THR A 61 -0.31 -4.91 -8.93
N HIS A 62 -1.53 -4.82 -8.39
CA HIS A 62 -1.90 -4.09 -7.18
C HIS A 62 -2.38 -5.02 -6.06
N ASP A 63 -2.31 -6.32 -6.28
CA ASP A 63 -2.72 -7.34 -5.33
C ASP A 63 -1.66 -7.50 -4.22
N LEU A 64 -2.02 -7.06 -3.01
CA LEU A 64 -1.13 -7.14 -1.87
C LEU A 64 -0.91 -8.58 -1.38
N GLU A 65 -1.88 -9.48 -1.54
CA GLU A 65 -1.72 -10.88 -1.15
C GLU A 65 -0.70 -11.57 -2.06
N HIS A 66 -0.77 -11.28 -3.36
CA HIS A 66 0.21 -11.76 -4.32
C HIS A 66 1.62 -11.27 -3.99
N LEU A 67 1.78 -9.97 -3.73
CA LEU A 67 3.08 -9.39 -3.37
C LEU A 67 3.60 -9.94 -2.04
N LEU A 68 2.72 -10.07 -1.04
CA LEU A 68 3.07 -10.63 0.27
C LEU A 68 3.54 -12.08 0.13
N LYS A 69 2.88 -12.88 -0.70
CA LYS A 69 3.28 -14.25 -0.99
C LYS A 69 4.71 -14.30 -1.55
N LEU A 70 5.04 -13.46 -2.54
CA LEU A 70 6.40 -13.37 -3.07
C LEU A 70 7.42 -12.97 -2.00
N CYS A 71 7.08 -12.02 -1.12
CA CYS A 71 7.95 -11.66 0.00
C CYS A 71 8.16 -12.85 0.96
N SER A 72 7.11 -13.62 1.23
CA SER A 72 7.14 -14.77 2.15
C SER A 72 7.95 -15.96 1.64
N GLU A 73 8.19 -16.04 0.32
CA GLU A 73 9.08 -17.02 -0.30
C GLU A 73 10.56 -16.68 -0.05
N LEU A 74 10.87 -15.40 0.20
CA LEU A 74 12.22 -14.92 0.52
C LEU A 74 12.50 -14.89 2.02
N ASP A 75 11.49 -14.52 2.81
CA ASP A 75 11.62 -14.33 4.25
C ASP A 75 10.33 -14.76 4.97
N SER A 76 10.47 -15.75 5.85
CA SER A 76 9.35 -16.36 6.55
C SER A 76 8.62 -15.41 7.50
N GLU A 77 9.23 -14.32 7.95
CA GLU A 77 8.58 -13.35 8.83
C GLU A 77 7.37 -12.68 8.15
N PHE A 78 7.35 -12.62 6.82
CA PHE A 78 6.19 -12.11 6.07
C PHE A 78 4.96 -13.02 6.16
N LYS A 79 5.10 -14.30 6.55
CA LYS A 79 3.95 -15.21 6.70
C LYS A 79 3.02 -14.83 7.85
N ASP A 80 3.55 -14.08 8.81
CA ASP A 80 2.80 -13.63 9.99
C ASP A 80 2.07 -12.29 9.73
N LEU A 81 2.28 -11.68 8.56
CA LEU A 81 1.59 -10.45 8.17
C LEU A 81 0.22 -10.75 7.57
N ASP A 82 -0.76 -9.94 7.93
CA ASP A 82 -2.08 -9.92 7.32
C ASP A 82 -2.32 -8.54 6.68
N VAL A 83 -2.52 -8.52 5.37
CA VAL A 83 -2.84 -7.29 4.61
C VAL A 83 -4.34 -6.99 4.63
N GLY A 84 -5.16 -7.93 5.11
CA GLY A 84 -6.60 -7.82 5.19
C GLY A 84 -7.21 -7.31 3.88
N ASN A 85 -8.16 -6.38 4.01
CA ASN A 85 -8.91 -5.84 2.88
C ASN A 85 -8.20 -4.65 2.20
N LEU A 86 -6.90 -4.42 2.46
CA LEU A 86 -6.21 -3.24 1.93
C LEU A 86 -6.24 -3.19 0.40
N THR A 87 -6.14 -4.34 -0.28
CA THR A 87 -6.19 -4.45 -1.74
C THR A 87 -7.42 -3.77 -2.35
N ASN A 88 -8.56 -3.83 -1.67
CA ASN A 88 -9.82 -3.27 -2.15
C ASN A 88 -9.77 -1.73 -2.27
N TYR A 89 -9.03 -1.08 -1.38
CA TYR A 89 -8.89 0.38 -1.38
C TYR A 89 -8.01 0.91 -2.52
N ALA A 90 -7.35 0.04 -3.29
CA ALA A 90 -6.66 0.44 -4.52
C ALA A 90 -7.65 0.92 -5.61
N VAL A 91 -8.91 0.46 -5.59
CA VAL A 91 -9.88 0.67 -6.68
C VAL A 91 -11.22 1.21 -6.18
N GLU A 92 -11.77 0.67 -5.09
CA GLU A 92 -13.15 0.93 -4.62
C GLU A 92 -13.41 2.41 -4.31
N VAL A 93 -12.38 3.17 -3.93
CA VAL A 93 -12.50 4.61 -3.61
C VAL A 93 -12.71 5.49 -4.86
N ARG A 94 -12.54 4.94 -6.07
CA ARG A 94 -12.46 5.74 -7.31
C ARG A 94 -13.75 5.79 -8.13
N TYR A 95 -14.73 4.92 -7.88
CA TYR A 95 -15.96 4.87 -8.66
C TYR A 95 -17.19 5.25 -7.83
N PRO A 96 -17.99 6.25 -8.25
CA PRO A 96 -19.14 6.73 -7.48
C PRO A 96 -20.30 5.73 -7.41
N ASP A 97 -20.31 4.72 -8.28
CA ASP A 97 -21.36 3.69 -8.35
C ASP A 97 -21.29 2.71 -7.16
N GLU A 98 -20.14 2.63 -6.48
CA GLU A 98 -19.91 1.83 -5.27
C GLU A 98 -19.80 2.72 -4.02
N PHE A 99 -20.62 3.77 -3.90
CA PHE A 99 -20.55 4.80 -2.85
C PHE A 99 -20.33 4.23 -1.42
N TYR A 100 -19.05 4.06 -1.06
CA TYR A 100 -18.60 3.52 0.21
C TYR A 100 -17.58 4.49 0.81
N ILE A 101 -17.88 4.95 2.01
CA ILE A 101 -16.98 5.77 2.81
C ILE A 101 -16.46 4.86 3.93
N PRO A 102 -15.17 4.47 3.92
CA PRO A 102 -14.59 3.68 5.01
C PRO A 102 -14.75 4.43 6.33
N SER A 103 -15.08 3.74 7.43
CA SER A 103 -15.37 4.36 8.73
C SER A 103 -14.26 4.21 9.75
#